data_AF-A0A7Y8I913-F1
#
_entry.id   AF-A0A7Y8I913-F1
#
_cell.length_a   1.000
_cell.length_b   1.000
_cell.length_c   1.000
_cell.angle_alpha   90.00
_cell.angle_beta   90.00
_cell.angle_gamma   90.00
#
_symmetry.space_group_name_H-M   'P 1'
#
loop_
_entity.id
_entity.type
_entity.pdbx_description
1 polymer ?
#
loop_
_entity_poly.entity_id
_entity_poly.type
_entity_poly.pdbx_seq_one_letter_code
_entity_poly.pdbx_strand_id
1 'polypeptide(L)' 'LKNIGQGGTNTSGFSAFVAGFSDGSGNFGDLGSYGNFWSSTNYNEQKARYMWVWKYAGTISLSQYDKVSGFSVRCLKD' A
#
# COMPACT_ATOMS: atom_id res chain seq x y z
N LEU A 1 -24.31 -6.95 -5.45
CA LEU A 1 -24.04 -5.68 -4.73
C LEU A 1 -22.67 -5.82 -4.04
N LYS A 2 -21.70 -4.95 -4.34
CA LYS A 2 -20.34 -5.01 -3.76
C LYS A 2 -20.44 -4.81 -2.25
N ASN A 3 -20.06 -5.82 -1.47
CA ASN A 3 -19.82 -5.66 -0.04
C ASN A 3 -18.65 -4.68 0.13
N ILE A 4 -18.96 -3.49 0.64
CA ILE A 4 -17.98 -2.49 1.05
C ILE A 4 -17.28 -3.06 2.28
N GLY A 5 -15.95 -3.16 2.23
CA GLY A 5 -15.12 -3.59 3.35
C GLY A 5 -15.47 -2.76 4.59
N GLN A 6 -15.92 -3.44 5.63
CA GLN A 6 -16.35 -2.84 6.89
C GLN A 6 -15.16 -2.11 7.54
N GLY A 7 -15.13 -0.79 7.44
CA GLY A 7 -14.12 0.05 8.11
C GLY A 7 -13.80 1.36 7.37
N GLY A 8 -13.85 1.38 6.04
CA GLY A 8 -13.59 2.59 5.25
C GLY A 8 -14.88 3.32 4.89
N THR A 9 -14.94 4.64 5.13
CA THR A 9 -16.09 5.48 4.76
C THR A 9 -16.12 5.84 3.27
N ASN A 10 -15.01 5.61 2.54
CA ASN A 10 -14.79 6.00 1.14
C ASN A 10 -15.22 7.45 0.82
N THR A 11 -15.17 8.36 1.80
CA THR A 11 -15.56 9.77 1.61
C THR A 11 -14.65 10.52 0.66
N SER A 12 -13.41 10.05 0.47
CA SER A 12 -12.45 10.57 -0.51
C SER A 12 -12.68 10.04 -1.93
N GLY A 13 -13.56 9.05 -2.13
CA GLY A 13 -13.72 8.35 -3.41
C GLY A 13 -12.53 7.45 -3.80
N PHE A 14 -11.54 7.31 -2.92
CA PHE A 14 -10.34 6.51 -3.17
C PHE A 14 -10.59 5.02 -2.94
N SER A 15 -10.33 4.21 -3.97
CA SER A 15 -10.26 2.75 -3.87
C SER A 15 -8.83 2.26 -4.04
N ALA A 16 -8.32 1.53 -3.05
CA ALA A 16 -7.04 0.83 -3.11
C ALA A 16 -7.24 -0.63 -3.53
N PHE A 17 -6.35 -1.14 -4.37
CA PHE A 17 -6.26 -2.56 -4.69
C PHE A 17 -5.27 -3.23 -3.73
N VAL A 18 -5.70 -4.30 -3.04
CA VAL A 18 -4.89 -5.04 -2.06
C VAL A 18 -3.96 -6.07 -2.75
N ALA A 19 -3.05 -5.56 -3.57
CA ALA A 19 -2.12 -6.34 -4.39
C ALA A 19 -1.02 -7.06 -3.60
N GLY A 20 -0.85 -6.77 -2.30
CA GLY A 20 0.31 -7.24 -1.54
C GLY A 20 1.61 -6.57 -1.99
N PHE A 21 2.70 -7.30 -1.99
CA PHE A 21 4.01 -6.85 -2.46
C PHE A 21 4.90 -7.98 -2.97
N SER A 22 6.00 -7.64 -3.66
CA SER A 22 7.12 -8.55 -3.90
C SER A 22 8.35 -8.14 -3.08
N ASP A 23 9.06 -9.08 -2.48
CA ASP A 23 10.21 -8.80 -1.58
C ASP A 23 11.55 -8.55 -2.30
N GLY A 24 11.53 -8.48 -3.64
CA GLY A 24 12.74 -8.34 -4.47
C GLY A 24 13.54 -9.63 -4.64
N SER A 25 13.21 -10.69 -3.91
CA SER A 25 13.82 -12.03 -3.99
C SER A 25 12.95 -13.04 -4.74
N GLY A 26 11.86 -12.57 -5.36
CA GLY A 26 10.90 -13.39 -6.10
C GLY A 26 9.75 -13.94 -5.25
N ASN A 27 9.67 -13.61 -3.95
CA ASN A 27 8.53 -13.97 -3.13
C ASN A 27 7.49 -12.87 -3.13
N PHE A 28 6.24 -13.27 -2.90
CA PHE A 28 5.10 -12.36 -2.79
C PHE A 28 4.46 -12.50 -1.41
N GLY A 29 4.11 -11.36 -0.81
CA GLY A 29 3.49 -11.27 0.50
C GLY A 29 2.19 -10.48 0.45
N ASP A 30 1.36 -10.66 1.48
CA ASP A 30 0.17 -9.84 1.77
C ASP A 30 -0.94 -9.80 0.70
N LEU A 31 -0.89 -10.72 -0.27
CA LEU A 31 -1.86 -10.81 -1.35
C LEU A 31 -3.30 -10.87 -0.80
N GLY A 32 -4.17 -9.97 -1.27
CA GLY A 32 -5.57 -9.93 -0.84
C GLY A 32 -5.81 -9.41 0.59
N SER A 33 -4.76 -9.02 1.31
CA SER A 33 -4.85 -8.52 2.69
C SER A 33 -4.38 -7.08 2.83
N TYR A 34 -3.26 -6.71 2.22
CA TYR A 34 -2.73 -5.35 2.27
C TYR A 34 -2.55 -4.76 0.88
N GLY A 35 -2.84 -3.46 0.76
CA GLY A 35 -2.42 -2.65 -0.37
C GLY A 35 -1.18 -1.85 0.03
N ASN A 36 -0.03 -2.16 -0.57
CA ASN A 36 1.24 -1.49 -0.31
C ASN A 36 1.56 -0.53 -1.46
N PHE A 37 1.87 0.72 -1.12
CA PHE A 37 2.16 1.79 -2.07
C PHE A 37 3.45 2.52 -1.74
N TRP A 38 4.33 2.71 -2.72
CA TRP A 38 5.50 3.57 -2.54
C TRP A 38 5.08 5.04 -2.35
N SER A 39 5.79 5.73 -1.46
CA SER A 39 5.79 7.19 -1.38
C SER A 39 6.98 7.74 -2.17
N SER A 40 6.93 9.01 -2.59
CA SER A 40 8.07 9.73 -3.16
C SER A 40 9.17 10.06 -2.14
N THR A 41 8.90 9.85 -0.84
CA THR A 41 9.82 10.18 0.25
C THR A 41 10.87 9.09 0.46
N ASN A 42 12.14 9.48 0.31
CA ASN A 42 13.29 8.67 0.71
C ASN A 42 13.37 8.54 2.24
N TYR A 43 13.80 7.38 2.75
CA TYR A 43 14.12 7.23 4.18
C TYR A 43 15.64 7.22 4.41
N ASN A 44 16.37 6.36 3.70
CA ASN A 44 17.84 6.35 3.69
C ASN A 44 18.37 5.67 2.41
N GLU A 45 19.65 5.27 2.39
CA GLU A 45 20.26 4.59 1.23
C GLU A 45 19.55 3.29 0.84
N GLN A 46 19.12 2.49 1.82
CA GLN A 46 18.56 1.15 1.62
C GLN A 46 17.02 1.13 1.62
N LYS A 47 16.36 2.10 2.25
CA LYS A 47 14.91 2.08 2.49
C LYS A 47 14.20 3.32 1.95
N ALA A 48 12.95 3.13 1.54
CA ALA A 48 12.04 4.21 1.15
C ALA A 48 10.77 4.18 2.02
N ARG A 49 10.07 5.31 2.09
CA ARG A 49 8.78 5.36 2.77
C ARG A 49 7.72 4.70 1.91
N TYR A 50 6.83 3.95 2.55
CA TYR A 50 5.66 3.38 1.90
C TYR A 50 4.43 3.57 2.77
N MET A 51 3.27 3.51 2.12
CA MET A 51 1.97 3.52 2.74
C MET A 51 1.35 2.14 2.61
N TRP A 52 0.61 1.71 3.63
CA TRP A 52 -0.16 0.48 3.55
C TRP A 52 -1.55 0.65 4.12
N VAL A 53 -2.48 -0.10 3.54
CA VAL A 53 -3.87 -0.21 3.97
C VAL A 53 -4.22 -1.68 4.14
N TRP A 54 -4.81 -2.02 5.29
CA TRP A 54 -5.36 -3.35 5.52
C TRP A 54 -6.80 -3.41 5.06
N LYS A 55 -7.23 -4.52 4.45
CA LYS A 55 -8.60 -4.68 3.92
C LYS A 55 -9.74 -4.42 4.92
N TYR A 56 -9.48 -4.50 6.22
CA TYR A 56 -10.45 -4.25 7.30
C TYR A 56 -10.15 -2.97 8.10
N ALA A 57 -9.10 -2.22 7.75
CA ALA A 57 -8.78 -0.96 8.41
C ALA A 57 -9.42 0.22 7.66
N GLY A 58 -9.97 1.17 8.41
CA GLY A 58 -10.43 2.47 7.91
C GLY A 58 -9.32 3.52 7.80
N THR A 59 -8.07 3.15 8.09
CA THR A 59 -6.92 4.06 8.18
C THR A 59 -5.78 3.61 7.28
N ILE A 60 -4.95 4.58 6.88
CA ILE A 60 -3.71 4.36 6.15
C ILE A 60 -2.55 4.53 7.13
N SER A 61 -1.57 3.65 7.05
CA SER A 61 -0.35 3.72 7.86
C SER A 61 0.87 4.01 6.99
N LEU A 62 1.84 4.75 7.55
CA LEU A 62 3.12 5.04 6.93
C LEU A 62 4.25 4.27 7.64
N SER A 63 5.16 3.70 6.86
CA SER A 63 6.34 3.00 7.38
C SER A 63 7.51 3.11 6.38
N GLN A 64 8.60 2.41 6.62
CA GLN A 64 9.74 2.30 5.71
C GLN A 64 10.01 0.83 5.36
N TYR A 65 10.39 0.58 4.12
CA TYR A 65 10.73 -0.76 3.64
C TYR A 65 11.92 -0.71 2.68
N ASP A 66 12.52 -1.87 2.43
CA ASP A 66 13.65 -2.01 1.52
C ASP A 66 13.28 -1.59 0.09
N LYS A 67 14.13 -0.75 -0.53
CA LYS A 67 13.93 -0.24 -1.88
C LYS A 67 13.93 -1.34 -2.95
N VAL A 68 14.47 -2.52 -2.64
CA VAL A 68 14.41 -3.67 -3.57
C VAL A 68 13.01 -4.26 -3.72
N SER A 69 12.06 -3.89 -2.84
CA SER A 69 10.70 -4.41 -2.88
C SER A 69 9.82 -3.77 -3.95
N GLY A 70 8.92 -4.57 -4.50
CA GLY A 70 7.90 -4.13 -5.45
C GLY A 70 6.61 -3.79 -4.73
N PHE A 71 6.31 -2.50 -4.59
CA PHE A 71 5.02 -1.97 -4.15
C PHE A 71 4.31 -1.26 -5.32
N SER A 72 2.99 -1.10 -5.20
CA SER A 72 2.22 -0.35 -6.19
C SER A 72 2.63 1.12 -6.20
N VAL A 73 2.57 1.75 -7.38
CA VAL A 73 2.75 3.20 -7.53
C VAL A 73 1.43 3.83 -7.97
N ARG A 74 1.16 5.04 -7.51
CA ARG A 74 0.02 5.84 -7.97
C ARG A 74 0.47 7.29 -8.16
N CYS A 75 0.18 7.84 -9.33
CA CYS A 75 0.37 9.26 -9.58
C CYS A 75 -0.75 10.05 -8.90
N LEU A 76 -0.38 11.12 -8.21
CA LEU A 76 -1.31 12.13 -7.70
C LEU A 76 -1.27 13.33 -8.64
N LYS A 77 -2.42 13.96 -8.85
CA LYS A 77 -2.54 15.21 -9.58
C LYS A 77 -2.90 16.28 -8.56
N ASP A 78 -2.18 17.41 -8.61
CA ASP A 78 -2.50 18.63 -7.88
C ASP A 78 -3.67 19.40 -8.53
#